data_AF-A0A261KLW2-F1
#
_entry.id   AF-A0A261KLW2-F1
#
_cell.length_a   1.000
_cell.length_b   1.000
_cell.length_c   1.000
_cell.angle_alpha   90.00
_cell.angle_beta   90.00
_cell.angle_gamma   90.00
#
_symmetry.space_group_name_H-M   'P 1'
#
loop_
_entity.id
_entity.type
_entity.pdbx_description
1 polymer ?
#
loop_
_entity_poly.entity_id
_entity_poly.type
_entity_poly.pdbx_seq_one_letter_code
_entity_poly.pdbx_strand_id
1 'polypeptide(L)'
;MSNSNTKAKINVFGAKPKQALLVPEIPIAVRNNCQSGQWVIGDTDYGSKVSMTILKFSKFFGNLGQTTNTLWGQLWFVAESGELPQGVLMVTYIKSRSLNDFNRLIASVQANGVEPATGIFIPEFVKHSGQKPDENGVVKPINYYSLKWRWQERTDWSIIHQAAA
;
A
#
# COMPACT_ATOMS: atom_id res chain seq x y z
N MET A 1 -3.78 -44.08 36.19
CA MET A 1 -3.86 -42.66 35.78
C MET A 1 -2.48 -42.21 35.35
N SER A 2 -2.18 -42.23 34.05
CA SER A 2 -0.87 -41.82 33.53
C SER A 2 -0.87 -40.33 33.21
N ASN A 3 -0.19 -39.53 34.03
CA ASN A 3 0.14 -38.14 33.71
C ASN A 3 1.26 -38.13 32.65
N SER A 4 0.89 -38.14 31.36
CA SER A 4 1.84 -37.81 30.30
C SER A 4 1.95 -36.30 30.20
N ASN A 5 2.88 -35.73 30.96
CA ASN A 5 3.32 -34.34 30.82
C ASN A 5 4.24 -34.25 29.59
N THR A 6 3.70 -34.51 28.41
CA THR A 6 4.41 -34.41 27.12
C THR A 6 4.60 -32.93 26.81
N LYS A 7 5.77 -32.39 27.15
CA LYS A 7 6.19 -31.06 26.67
C LYS A 7 6.06 -31.06 25.14
N ALA A 8 5.27 -30.15 24.61
CA ALA A 8 5.12 -29.97 23.17
C ALA A 8 6.52 -29.77 22.56
N LYS A 9 6.96 -30.72 21.72
CA LYS A 9 8.19 -30.58 20.95
C LYS A 9 7.90 -29.67 19.77
N ILE A 10 8.51 -28.48 19.76
CA ILE A 10 8.51 -27.61 18.58
C ILE A 10 9.39 -28.28 17.53
N ASN A 11 8.78 -28.72 16.43
CA ASN A 11 9.50 -29.23 15.27
C ASN A 11 9.51 -28.13 14.21
N VAL A 12 10.71 -27.62 13.88
CA VAL A 12 10.91 -26.64 12.80
C VAL A 12 11.40 -27.41 11.57
N PHE A 13 10.60 -27.42 10.51
CA PHE A 13 10.84 -28.22 9.30
C PHE A 13 11.70 -27.52 8.24
N GLY A 14 12.12 -26.28 8.49
CA GLY A 14 12.95 -25.50 7.59
C GLY A 14 12.81 -24.00 7.84
N ALA A 15 13.63 -23.21 7.15
CA ALA A 15 13.51 -21.77 7.09
C ALA A 15 13.00 -21.36 5.70
N LYS A 16 12.19 -20.29 5.66
CA LYS A 16 11.75 -19.66 4.41
C LYS A 16 12.98 -19.36 3.52
N PRO A 17 12.94 -19.65 2.21
CA PRO A 17 13.98 -19.27 1.28
C PRO A 17 14.25 -17.76 1.35
N LYS A 18 15.53 -17.34 1.32
CA LYS A 18 15.91 -15.92 1.41
C LYS A 18 15.22 -15.02 0.37
N GLN A 19 14.84 -15.61 -0.76
CA GLN A 19 14.24 -14.93 -1.89
C GLN A 19 12.72 -15.04 -1.95
N ALA A 20 12.05 -15.82 -1.08
CA ALA A 20 10.59 -15.94 -1.18
C ALA A 20 9.92 -14.63 -0.72
N LEU A 21 8.74 -14.29 -1.24
CA LEU A 21 7.89 -13.25 -0.66
C LEU A 21 7.18 -13.73 0.60
N LEU A 22 7.17 -12.91 1.66
CA LEU A 22 6.40 -13.21 2.86
C LEU A 22 4.95 -12.77 2.63
N VAL A 23 4.06 -13.75 2.54
CA VAL A 23 2.61 -13.52 2.49
C VAL A 23 2.06 -13.85 3.88
N PRO A 24 1.91 -12.87 4.77
CA PRO A 24 1.30 -13.11 6.06
C PRO A 24 -0.19 -13.43 5.90
N GLU A 25 -0.74 -14.19 6.84
CA GLU A 25 -2.19 -14.48 6.90
C GLU A 25 -3.02 -13.19 6.96
N ILE A 26 -2.49 -12.17 7.63
CA ILE A 26 -3.03 -10.81 7.65
C ILE A 26 -2.01 -9.88 6.99
N PRO A 27 -2.35 -9.21 5.87
CA PRO A 27 -1.42 -8.30 5.19
C PRO A 27 -0.99 -7.15 6.10
N ILE A 28 0.26 -6.73 5.97
CA ILE A 28 0.77 -5.58 6.72
C ILE A 28 0.06 -4.32 6.21
N ALA A 29 -0.75 -3.70 7.06
CA ALA A 29 -1.47 -2.48 6.73
C ALA A 29 -0.51 -1.28 6.74
N VAL A 30 -0.30 -0.69 5.57
CA VAL A 30 0.50 0.52 5.38
C VAL A 30 -0.43 1.70 5.16
N ARG A 31 -0.36 2.67 6.07
CA ARG A 31 -1.15 3.90 6.01
C ARG A 31 -0.36 4.97 5.25
N ASN A 32 -0.96 5.50 4.19
CA ASN A 32 -0.55 6.75 3.56
C ASN A 32 -1.05 7.94 4.41
N ASN A 33 -0.22 8.41 5.34
CA ASN A 33 -0.54 9.53 6.21
C ASN A 33 -0.57 10.84 5.40
N CYS A 34 -1.73 11.17 4.86
CA CYS A 34 -1.96 12.40 4.11
C CYS A 34 -1.91 13.68 4.96
N GLN A 35 -1.69 13.61 6.27
CA GLN A 35 -1.44 14.81 7.08
C GLN A 35 0.04 15.19 7.07
N SER A 36 0.94 14.21 7.18
CA SER A 36 2.39 14.41 7.21
C SER A 36 3.09 14.15 5.87
N GLY A 37 2.41 13.51 4.91
CA GLY A 37 2.99 13.15 3.63
C GLY A 37 3.95 11.96 3.72
N GLN A 38 3.63 10.98 4.56
CA GLN A 38 4.50 9.83 4.86
C GLN A 38 3.74 8.50 4.86
N TRP A 39 4.47 7.41 4.69
CA TRP A 39 4.01 6.04 4.90
C TRP A 39 4.21 5.63 6.36
N VAL A 40 3.24 4.95 6.92
CA VAL A 40 3.23 4.57 8.34
C VAL A 40 2.78 3.13 8.49
N ILE A 41 3.49 2.35 9.32
CA ILE A 41 3.08 1.00 9.74
C ILE A 41 3.01 1.00 11.27
N GLY A 42 1.83 0.72 11.81
CA GLY A 42 1.57 0.93 13.24
C GLY A 42 1.82 2.38 13.62
N ASP A 43 2.74 2.60 14.56
CA ASP A 43 3.17 3.92 15.04
C ASP A 43 4.52 4.38 14.44
N THR A 44 5.07 3.61 13.50
CA THR A 44 6.39 3.90 12.90
C THR A 44 6.24 4.60 11.56
N ASP A 45 6.89 5.75 11.42
CA ASP A 45 6.98 6.50 10.17
C ASP A 45 8.14 5.97 9.30
N TYR A 46 7.85 5.69 8.04
CA TYR A 46 8.78 5.16 7.04
C TYR A 46 9.06 6.18 5.93
N GLY A 47 8.95 7.48 6.19
CA GLY A 47 9.25 8.50 5.17
C GLY A 47 8.22 8.54 4.03
N SER A 48 8.61 9.06 2.86
CA SER A 48 7.69 9.42 1.77
C SER A 48 7.90 8.66 0.47
N LYS A 49 9.02 7.92 0.35
CA LYS A 49 9.44 7.31 -0.91
C LYS A 49 9.13 5.82 -0.94
N VAL A 50 8.46 5.40 -2.00
CA VAL A 50 8.28 3.99 -2.34
C VAL A 50 8.11 3.83 -3.85
N SER A 51 8.69 2.76 -4.39
CA SER A 51 8.24 2.17 -5.66
C SER A 51 7.65 0.81 -5.36
N MET A 52 6.57 0.44 -6.04
CA MET A 52 5.81 -0.76 -5.69
C MET A 52 5.30 -1.51 -6.89
N THR A 53 5.20 -2.82 -6.71
CA THR A 53 4.47 -3.73 -7.57
C THR A 53 3.11 -3.97 -6.99
N ILE A 54 2.06 -3.60 -7.72
CA ILE A 54 0.68 -3.80 -7.29
C ILE A 54 0.23 -5.16 -7.82
N LEU A 55 -0.07 -6.07 -6.89
CA LEU A 55 -0.46 -7.45 -7.18
C LEU A 55 -1.98 -7.61 -7.29
N LYS A 56 -2.72 -6.78 -6.57
CA LYS A 56 -4.19 -6.77 -6.61
C LYS A 56 -4.72 -5.38 -6.33
N PHE A 57 -5.67 -4.96 -7.15
CA PHE A 57 -6.53 -3.82 -6.88
C PHE A 57 -7.96 -4.29 -6.63
N SER A 58 -8.64 -3.64 -5.69
CA SER A 58 -10.08 -3.85 -5.48
C SER A 58 -10.73 -2.52 -5.12
N LYS A 59 -11.92 -2.27 -5.64
CA LYS A 59 -12.67 -1.03 -5.44
C LYS A 59 -13.89 -1.31 -4.58
N PHE A 60 -14.13 -0.43 -3.63
CA PHE A 60 -15.21 -0.56 -2.66
C PHE A 60 -15.97 0.76 -2.53
N PHE A 61 -17.21 0.66 -2.06
CA PHE A 61 -18.06 1.78 -1.68
C PHE A 61 -18.55 1.56 -0.25
N GLY A 62 -18.41 2.57 0.61
CA GLY A 62 -18.87 2.51 1.99
C GLY A 62 -18.10 3.46 2.88
N ASN A 63 -17.89 3.06 4.14
CA ASN A 63 -17.17 3.88 5.12
C ASN A 63 -15.69 3.46 5.17
N LEU A 64 -14.78 4.44 5.25
CA LEU A 64 -13.35 4.22 5.41
C LEU A 64 -12.76 5.20 6.42
N GLY A 65 -12.42 4.68 7.61
CA GLY A 65 -12.03 5.50 8.75
C GLY A 65 -13.15 6.46 9.13
N GLN A 66 -12.83 7.75 9.20
CA GLN A 66 -13.81 8.81 9.51
C GLN A 66 -14.63 9.28 8.30
N THR A 67 -14.38 8.76 7.09
CA THR A 67 -15.13 9.17 5.89
C THR A 67 -16.28 8.21 5.64
N THR A 68 -17.48 8.75 5.52
CA THR A 68 -18.70 7.99 5.25
C THR A 68 -19.07 8.01 3.76
N ASN A 69 -19.78 6.98 3.29
CA ASN A 69 -20.37 6.90 1.94
C ASN A 69 -19.41 7.32 0.81
N THR A 70 -18.22 6.73 0.77
CA THR A 70 -17.16 7.11 -0.16
C THR A 70 -16.65 5.92 -0.96
N LEU A 71 -16.21 6.19 -2.19
CA LEU A 71 -15.45 5.23 -2.99
C LEU A 71 -14.00 5.21 -2.52
N TRP A 72 -13.48 4.00 -2.34
CA TRP A 72 -12.07 3.79 -2.01
C TRP A 72 -11.52 2.56 -2.73
N GLY A 73 -10.21 2.54 -2.90
CA GLY A 73 -9.44 1.48 -3.52
C GLY A 73 -8.53 0.81 -2.49
N GLN A 74 -8.43 -0.50 -2.55
CA GLN A 74 -7.46 -1.32 -1.84
C GLN A 74 -6.37 -1.74 -2.81
N LEU A 75 -5.12 -1.52 -2.42
CA LEU A 75 -3.94 -1.95 -3.17
C LEU A 75 -3.17 -2.97 -2.33
N TRP A 76 -2.99 -4.16 -2.88
CA TRP A 76 -2.07 -5.17 -2.36
C TRP A 76 -0.78 -5.07 -3.15
N PHE A 77 0.34 -4.89 -2.47
CA PHE A 77 1.60 -4.58 -3.13
C PHE A 77 2.81 -5.12 -2.37
N VAL A 78 3.94 -5.17 -3.08
CA VAL A 78 5.27 -5.31 -2.50
C VAL A 78 6.09 -4.06 -2.83
N ALA A 79 6.86 -3.57 -1.86
CA ALA A 79 7.81 -2.49 -2.11
C ALA A 79 9.00 -3.05 -2.87
N GLU A 80 9.36 -2.38 -3.96
CA GLU A 80 10.56 -2.69 -4.74
C GLU A 80 11.75 -1.84 -4.31
N SER A 81 11.48 -0.61 -3.90
CA SER A 81 12.49 0.31 -3.39
C SER A 81 11.83 1.36 -2.48
N GLY A 82 12.69 2.17 -1.88
CA GLY A 82 12.28 3.22 -0.96
C GLY A 82 12.39 2.76 0.48
N GLU A 83 11.52 3.30 1.31
CA GLU A 83 11.72 3.29 2.76
C GLU A 83 10.85 2.23 3.46
N LEU A 84 9.88 1.63 2.76
CA LEU A 84 9.05 0.54 3.31
C LEU A 84 9.79 -0.81 3.33
N PRO A 85 9.39 -1.75 4.22
CA PRO A 85 9.92 -3.10 4.24
C PRO A 85 9.78 -3.83 2.89
N GLN A 86 10.85 -4.44 2.42
CA GLN A 86 10.89 -5.20 1.17
C GLN A 86 10.64 -6.69 1.41
N GLY A 87 10.21 -7.41 0.37
CA GLY A 87 10.02 -8.87 0.43
C GLY A 87 8.79 -9.33 1.22
N VAL A 88 7.88 -8.42 1.57
CA VAL A 88 6.65 -8.72 2.31
C VAL A 88 5.43 -8.10 1.63
N LEU A 89 4.32 -8.85 1.62
CA LEU A 89 3.05 -8.38 1.10
C LEU A 89 2.41 -7.35 2.04
N MET A 90 2.11 -6.20 1.49
CA MET A 90 1.52 -5.06 2.17
C MET A 90 0.18 -4.67 1.55
N VAL A 91 -0.67 -4.00 2.32
CA VAL A 91 -1.93 -3.45 1.85
C VAL A 91 -2.03 -1.96 2.20
N THR A 92 -2.51 -1.15 1.26
CA THR A 92 -2.85 0.24 1.51
C THR A 92 -4.21 0.61 0.92
N TYR A 93 -4.74 1.74 1.37
CA TYR A 93 -6.05 2.23 0.97
C TYR A 93 -5.93 3.64 0.38
N ILE A 94 -6.58 3.85 -0.75
CA ILE A 94 -6.62 5.16 -1.43
C ILE A 94 -8.04 5.62 -1.67
N LYS A 95 -8.29 6.91 -1.55
CA LYS A 95 -9.60 7.53 -1.77
C LYS A 95 -9.47 8.91 -2.42
N SER A 96 -10.61 9.43 -2.88
CA SER A 96 -10.74 10.80 -3.37
C SER A 96 -9.67 11.15 -4.43
N ARG A 97 -8.87 12.19 -4.21
CA ARG A 97 -7.84 12.66 -5.16
C ARG A 97 -6.83 11.56 -5.50
N SER A 98 -6.36 10.80 -4.51
CA SER A 98 -5.39 9.71 -4.72
C SER A 98 -5.93 8.59 -5.59
N LEU A 99 -7.21 8.23 -5.42
CA LEU A 99 -7.88 7.20 -6.22
C LEU A 99 -8.17 7.69 -7.64
N ASN A 100 -8.57 8.95 -7.80
CA ASN A 100 -8.83 9.53 -9.12
C ASN A 100 -7.54 9.62 -9.95
N ASP A 101 -6.43 10.06 -9.34
CA ASP A 101 -5.13 10.11 -10.01
C ASP A 101 -4.65 8.71 -10.43
N PHE A 102 -4.83 7.71 -9.56
CA PHE A 102 -4.54 6.31 -9.87
C PHE A 102 -5.34 5.79 -11.07
N ASN A 103 -6.66 5.96 -11.07
CA ASN A 103 -7.50 5.48 -12.17
C ASN A 103 -7.16 6.17 -13.51
N ARG A 104 -6.84 7.47 -13.47
CA ARG A 104 -6.40 8.21 -14.67
C ARG A 104 -5.08 7.66 -15.21
N LEU A 105 -4.12 7.37 -14.34
CA LEU A 105 -2.85 6.77 -14.73
C LEU A 105 -3.07 5.40 -15.39
N ILE A 106 -3.88 4.53 -14.78
CA ILE A 106 -4.22 3.21 -15.33
C ILE A 106 -4.82 3.33 -16.73
N ALA A 107 -5.83 4.20 -16.89
CA ALA A 107 -6.47 4.43 -18.19
C ALA A 107 -5.45 4.94 -19.23
N SER A 108 -4.53 5.83 -18.84
CA SER A 108 -3.49 6.35 -19.73
C SER A 108 -2.50 5.27 -20.16
N VAL A 109 -2.08 4.38 -19.26
CA VAL A 109 -1.16 3.29 -19.59
C VAL A 109 -1.83 2.28 -20.52
N GLN A 110 -3.08 1.91 -20.24
CA GLN A 110 -3.86 1.02 -21.11
C GLN A 110 -4.12 1.61 -22.49
N ALA A 111 -4.39 2.92 -22.58
CA ALA A 111 -4.60 3.61 -23.86
C ALA A 111 -3.36 3.57 -24.77
N ASN A 112 -2.16 3.42 -24.19
CA ASN A 112 -0.91 3.24 -24.92
C ASN A 112 -0.63 1.77 -25.30
N GLY A 113 -1.57 0.85 -25.05
CA GLY A 113 -1.44 -0.58 -25.39
C GLY A 113 -0.58 -1.37 -24.41
N VAL A 114 -0.30 -0.84 -23.22
CA VAL A 114 0.55 -1.47 -22.21
C VAL A 114 -0.31 -2.01 -21.07
N GLU A 115 -0.04 -3.25 -20.62
CA GLU A 115 -0.68 -3.85 -19.44
C GLU A 115 -0.10 -3.20 -18.16
N PRO A 116 -0.88 -2.40 -17.40
CA PRO A 116 -0.35 -1.67 -16.24
C PRO A 116 0.25 -2.57 -15.17
N ALA A 117 -0.24 -3.81 -15.02
CA ALA A 117 0.27 -4.76 -14.05
C ALA A 117 1.74 -5.16 -14.27
N THR A 118 2.29 -4.93 -15.46
CA THR A 118 3.68 -5.29 -15.79
C THR A 118 4.71 -4.28 -15.27
N GLY A 119 4.29 -3.05 -14.95
CA GLY A 119 5.22 -1.99 -14.56
C GLY A 119 5.42 -1.83 -13.06
N ILE A 120 6.02 -0.69 -12.72
CA ILE A 120 6.30 -0.26 -11.35
C ILE A 120 5.52 1.02 -11.09
N PHE A 121 4.77 1.03 -10.00
CA PHE A 121 3.99 2.18 -9.55
C PHE A 121 4.79 2.99 -8.55
N ILE A 122 4.81 4.31 -8.75
CA ILE A 122 5.53 5.26 -7.89
C ILE A 122 4.53 6.30 -7.39
N PRO A 123 3.98 6.11 -6.18
CA PRO A 123 3.17 7.14 -5.53
C PRO A 123 4.04 8.26 -4.95
N GLU A 124 3.59 9.50 -5.13
CA GLU A 124 4.25 10.71 -4.64
C GLU A 124 3.29 11.53 -3.80
N PHE A 125 3.72 11.93 -2.60
CA PHE A 125 2.95 12.83 -1.77
C PHE A 125 2.99 14.25 -2.31
N VAL A 126 1.86 14.75 -2.80
CA VAL A 126 1.69 16.12 -3.27
C VAL A 126 0.94 16.90 -2.21
N LYS A 127 1.51 18.02 -1.76
CA LYS A 127 0.90 18.93 -0.80
C LYS A 127 -0.18 19.79 -1.48
N HIS A 128 -1.28 19.98 -0.79
CA HIS A 128 -2.42 20.81 -1.19
C HIS A 128 -2.78 21.74 -0.05
N SER A 129 -3.20 22.94 -0.42
CA SER A 129 -3.87 23.86 0.48
C SER A 129 -5.38 23.72 0.29
N GLY A 130 -6.12 23.65 1.38
CA GLY A 130 -7.57 23.56 1.38
C GLY A 130 -8.17 24.36 2.53
N GLN A 131 -9.46 24.18 2.72
CA GLN A 131 -10.22 24.81 3.79
C GLN A 131 -11.11 23.76 4.45
N LYS A 132 -11.18 23.74 5.78
CA LYS A 132 -12.07 22.85 6.55
C LYS A 132 -12.70 23.63 7.70
N PRO A 133 -14.01 23.45 7.97
CA PRO A 133 -14.62 23.98 9.19
C PRO A 133 -13.98 23.35 10.42
N ASP A 134 -13.72 24.15 11.45
CA ASP A 134 -13.41 23.65 12.78
C ASP A 134 -14.67 23.18 13.53
N GLU A 135 -14.51 22.76 14.78
CA GLU A 135 -15.61 22.25 15.62
C GLU A 135 -16.72 23.27 15.85
N ASN A 136 -16.44 24.57 15.65
CA ASN A 136 -17.40 25.66 15.78
C ASN A 136 -17.94 26.14 14.41
N GLY A 137 -17.62 25.43 13.33
CA GLY A 137 -18.04 25.77 11.97
C GLY A 137 -17.22 26.87 11.30
N VAL A 138 -16.15 27.36 11.92
CA VAL A 138 -15.29 28.39 11.34
C VAL A 138 -14.34 27.77 10.32
N VAL A 139 -14.38 28.26 9.09
CA VAL A 139 -13.54 27.76 8.00
C VAL A 139 -12.09 28.19 8.21
N LYS A 140 -11.20 27.21 8.42
CA LYS A 140 -9.76 27.44 8.57
C LYS A 140 -8.98 26.85 7.40
N PRO A 141 -7.87 27.50 6.97
CA PRO A 141 -6.97 26.93 6.00
C PRO A 141 -6.33 25.67 6.57
N ILE A 142 -6.26 24.62 5.76
CA ILE A 142 -5.60 23.36 6.10
C ILE A 142 -4.58 23.00 5.02
N ASN A 143 -3.50 22.36 5.43
CA ASN A 143 -2.58 21.70 4.51
C ASN A 143 -2.81 20.19 4.60
N TYR A 144 -2.87 19.53 3.47
CA TYR A 144 -2.99 18.08 3.40
C TYR A 144 -2.27 17.55 2.16
N TYR A 145 -1.99 16.27 2.14
CA TYR A 145 -1.33 15.59 1.05
C TYR A 145 -2.29 14.64 0.32
N SER A 146 -1.95 14.30 -0.91
CA SER A 146 -2.53 13.18 -1.64
C SER A 146 -1.44 12.41 -2.35
N LEU A 147 -1.73 11.19 -2.80
CA LEU A 147 -0.83 10.46 -3.67
C LEU A 147 -1.11 10.84 -5.12
N LYS A 148 -0.10 11.35 -5.81
CA LYS A 148 -0.04 11.40 -7.27
C LYS A 148 0.72 10.17 -7.74
N TRP A 149 0.26 9.54 -8.81
CA TRP A 149 0.83 8.28 -9.25
C TRP A 149 1.65 8.48 -10.53
N ARG A 150 2.82 7.85 -10.57
CA ARG A 150 3.58 7.61 -11.79
C ARG A 150 3.67 6.11 -12.04
N TRP A 151 3.84 5.75 -13.31
CA TRP A 151 4.07 4.40 -13.77
C TRP A 151 5.35 4.40 -14.60
N GLN A 152 6.17 3.38 -14.44
CA GLN A 152 7.35 3.15 -15.27
C GLN A 152 7.37 1.71 -15.74
N GLU A 153 7.89 1.50 -16.94
CA GLU A 153 8.10 0.17 -17.48
C GLU A 153 9.16 -0.58 -16.65
N ARG A 154 8.92 -1.86 -16.44
CA ARG A 154 9.80 -2.74 -15.67
C ARG A 154 10.91 -3.27 -16.55
N THR A 155 12.15 -3.04 -16.13
CA THR A 155 13.34 -3.63 -16.74
C THR A 155 13.89 -4.82 -15.94
N ASP A 156 13.67 -4.84 -14.61
CA ASP A 156 14.07 -5.94 -13.71
C ASP A 156 12.84 -6.72 -13.19
N TRP A 157 12.85 -8.03 -13.45
CA TRP A 157 11.79 -8.97 -13.11
C TRP A 157 12.09 -9.82 -11.87
N SER A 158 13.24 -9.61 -11.22
CA SER A 158 13.70 -10.38 -10.06
C SER A 158 12.64 -10.50 -8.95
N ILE A 159 11.95 -9.40 -8.61
CA ILE A 159 10.92 -9.34 -7.56
C ILE A 159 9.67 -10.16 -7.91
N ILE A 160 9.31 -10.28 -9.18
CA ILE A 160 8.15 -11.08 -9.60
C ILE A 160 8.46 -12.57 -9.47
N HIS A 161 9.68 -12.98 -9.81
CA HIS A 161 10.11 -14.38 -9.65
C HIS A 161 10.12 -14.83 -8.19
N GLN A 162 10.34 -13.91 -7.25
CA GLN A 162 10.24 -14.16 -5.81
C GLN A 162 8.81 -14.43 -5.33
N ALA A 163 7.80 -13.94 -6.06
CA ALA A 163 6.39 -14.13 -5.75
C ALA A 163 5.85 -15.49 -6.22
N ALA A 164 6.52 -16.11 -7.20
CA ALA A 164 6.09 -17.35 -7.85
C ALA A 164 6.79 -18.61 -7.30
N ALA A 165 7.71 -18.45 -6.34
CA ALA A 165 8.49 -19.51 -5.69
C ALA A 165 7.99 -19.76 -4.25
#